data_AF-A0A6G4HQ74-F1
#
_entry.id   AF-A0A6G4HQ74-F1
#
_cell.length_a   1.000
_cell.length_b   1.000
_cell.length_c   1.000
_cell.angle_alpha   90.00
_cell.angle_beta   90.00
_cell.angle_gamma   90.00
#
_symmetry.space_group_name_H-M   'P 1'
#
loop_
_entity.id
_entity.type
_entity.pdbx_description
1 polymer ?
#
loop_
_entity_poly.entity_id
_entity_poly.type
_entity_poly.pdbx_seq_one_letter_code
_entity_poly.pdbx_strand_id
1 'polypeptide(L)'
;MYSTYSFEDVTCSFIHPGVGTASSSGAGMGSISIAMADDKTAHDRASDGHVMISKIPGKNGTLAVTMQQTSELNKYLLRWYNYVDVANSSEFAKMVISIKSNNLGDITTCTGVTPQKLADRSYQAQGQQVTWNLMAAEITES
;
A
#
# COMPACT_ATOMS: atom_id res chain seq x y z
N MET A 1 4.86 -6.08 -31.62
CA MET A 1 5.67 -5.90 -30.41
C MET A 1 4.86 -6.45 -29.27
N TYR A 2 5.42 -7.34 -28.46
CA TYR A 2 4.70 -8.01 -27.37
C TYR A 2 5.25 -7.47 -26.06
N SER A 3 4.38 -7.06 -25.14
CA SER A 3 4.72 -6.78 -23.76
C SER A 3 4.32 -7.99 -22.90
N THR A 4 5.22 -8.40 -22.02
CA THR A 4 4.97 -9.49 -21.08
C THR A 4 4.89 -8.88 -19.70
N TYR A 5 3.92 -9.27 -18.88
CA TYR A 5 3.86 -8.89 -17.46
C TYR A 5 4.34 -10.06 -16.61
N SER A 6 5.27 -9.79 -15.68
CA SER A 6 5.66 -10.73 -14.64
C SER A 6 5.57 -10.06 -13.28
N PHE A 7 4.94 -10.74 -12.32
CA PHE A 7 4.95 -10.30 -10.92
C PHE A 7 6.37 -10.36 -10.31
N GLU A 8 7.26 -11.17 -10.90
CA GLU A 8 8.68 -11.21 -10.50
C GLU A 8 9.41 -9.89 -10.76
N ASP A 9 8.94 -9.12 -11.75
CA ASP A 9 9.49 -7.83 -12.12
C ASP A 9 8.93 -6.68 -11.24
N VAL A 10 8.00 -6.99 -10.33
CA VAL A 10 7.43 -6.02 -9.39
C VAL A 10 8.21 -6.06 -8.09
N THR A 11 8.81 -4.91 -7.75
CA THR A 11 9.51 -4.70 -6.47
C THR A 11 8.69 -3.77 -5.60
N CYS A 12 8.35 -4.23 -4.39
CA CYS A 12 7.72 -3.40 -3.37
C CYS A 12 8.73 -3.09 -2.27
N SER A 13 8.93 -1.83 -1.96
CA SER A 13 9.85 -1.35 -0.93
C SER A 13 9.09 -0.58 0.14
N PHE A 14 9.43 -0.82 1.40
CA PHE A 14 8.86 -0.23 2.60
C PHE A 14 9.99 0.47 3.33
N ILE A 15 9.80 1.75 3.62
CA ILE A 15 10.83 2.61 4.20
C ILE A 15 10.23 3.34 5.38
N HIS A 16 10.81 3.14 6.56
CA HIS A 16 10.45 3.89 7.77
C HIS A 16 11.72 4.39 8.48
N PRO A 17 11.85 5.70 8.77
CA PRO A 17 13.09 6.27 9.32
C PRO A 17 13.52 5.66 10.66
N GLY A 18 12.56 5.29 11.52
CA GLY A 18 12.84 4.67 12.82
C GLY A 18 13.03 3.14 12.83
N VAL A 19 12.67 2.44 11.74
CA VAL A 19 12.64 0.96 11.71
C VAL A 19 13.56 0.38 10.63
N GLY A 20 13.95 1.20 9.65
CA GLY A 20 14.80 0.82 8.53
C GLY A 20 14.00 0.54 7.27
N THR A 21 14.57 -0.22 6.36
CA THR A 21 13.97 -0.53 5.05
C THR A 21 13.75 -2.04 4.90
N ALA A 22 12.68 -2.40 4.21
CA ALA A 22 12.44 -3.77 3.76
C ALA A 22 11.93 -3.73 2.33
N SER A 23 12.31 -4.71 1.53
CA SER A 23 11.79 -4.86 0.18
C SER A 23 11.45 -6.31 -0.08
N SER A 24 10.57 -6.54 -1.04
CA SER A 24 10.30 -7.87 -1.57
C SER A 24 10.27 -7.83 -3.09
N SER A 25 11.00 -8.77 -3.69
CA SER A 25 11.02 -9.04 -5.12
C SER A 25 10.40 -10.42 -5.38
N GLY A 26 9.31 -10.44 -6.15
CA GLY A 26 8.89 -11.55 -7.00
C GLY A 26 8.46 -12.90 -6.43
N ALA A 27 8.92 -13.35 -5.26
CA ALA A 27 8.69 -14.75 -4.83
C ALA A 27 8.12 -14.92 -3.40
N GLY A 28 8.07 -13.84 -2.61
CA GLY A 28 7.57 -13.89 -1.22
C GLY A 28 6.26 -13.13 -0.98
N MET A 29 5.83 -12.32 -1.94
CA MET A 29 4.56 -11.59 -1.92
C MET A 29 3.50 -12.39 -2.66
N GLY A 30 2.32 -12.52 -2.05
CA GLY A 30 1.16 -13.18 -2.67
C GLY A 30 0.39 -12.21 -3.58
N SER A 31 0.15 -10.98 -3.13
CA SER A 31 -0.56 -9.96 -3.91
C SER A 31 -0.35 -8.56 -3.32
N ILE A 32 -0.42 -7.53 -4.15
CA ILE A 32 -0.49 -6.13 -3.73
C ILE A 32 -1.73 -5.53 -4.39
N SER A 33 -2.56 -4.87 -3.60
CA SER A 33 -3.75 -4.17 -4.11
C SER A 33 -3.77 -2.75 -3.57
N ILE A 34 -4.02 -1.80 -4.47
CA ILE A 34 -4.14 -0.38 -4.20
C ILE A 34 -5.57 0.01 -4.53
N ALA A 35 -6.25 0.72 -3.64
CA ALA A 35 -7.57 1.29 -3.89
C ALA A 35 -7.61 2.73 -3.39
N MET A 36 -7.99 3.67 -4.27
CA MET A 36 -8.19 5.07 -3.90
C MET A 36 -9.47 5.20 -3.08
N ALA A 37 -9.46 6.07 -2.07
CA ALA A 37 -10.60 6.24 -1.18
C ALA A 37 -11.65 7.21 -1.74
N ASP A 38 -11.21 8.28 -2.41
CA ASP A 38 -12.09 9.34 -2.92
C ASP A 38 -12.20 9.31 -4.44
N ASP A 39 -13.41 9.56 -4.94
CA ASP A 39 -13.66 9.83 -6.35
C ASP A 39 -13.02 11.17 -6.75
N LYS A 40 -12.52 11.27 -7.99
CA LYS A 40 -11.89 12.51 -8.49
C LYS A 40 -12.89 13.58 -8.93
N THR A 41 -14.16 13.21 -9.13
CA THR A 41 -15.18 14.08 -9.71
C THR A 41 -16.55 13.84 -9.09
N ALA A 42 -17.25 14.91 -8.74
CA ALA A 42 -18.68 14.88 -8.40
C ALA A 42 -19.48 15.70 -9.42
N HIS A 43 -20.59 15.15 -9.91
CA HIS A 43 -21.46 15.78 -10.89
C HIS A 43 -22.82 16.07 -10.27
N ASP A 44 -23.12 17.34 -10.03
CA ASP A 44 -24.41 17.79 -9.50
C ASP A 44 -25.21 18.48 -10.60
N ARG A 45 -26.50 18.13 -10.72
CA ARG A 45 -27.39 18.78 -11.68
C ARG A 45 -27.99 20.02 -11.05
N ALA A 46 -27.61 21.19 -11.55
CA ALA A 46 -28.18 22.45 -11.12
C ALA A 46 -29.64 22.60 -11.59
N SER A 47 -30.42 23.44 -10.90
CA SER A 47 -31.83 23.69 -11.20
C SER A 47 -32.06 24.35 -12.57
N ASP A 48 -31.00 24.87 -13.19
CA ASP A 48 -30.99 25.43 -14.55
C ASP A 48 -30.74 24.37 -15.65
N GLY A 49 -30.57 23.10 -15.26
CA GLY A 49 -30.35 21.97 -16.17
C GLY A 49 -28.89 21.70 -16.53
N HIS A 50 -27.94 22.55 -16.12
CA HIS A 50 -26.51 22.33 -16.34
C HIS A 50 -25.92 21.38 -15.29
N VAL A 51 -24.88 20.63 -15.68
CA VAL A 51 -24.13 19.77 -14.75
C VAL A 51 -22.95 20.57 -14.21
N MET A 52 -22.94 20.78 -12.90
CA MET A 52 -21.79 21.33 -12.19
C MET A 52 -20.81 20.19 -11.91
N ILE A 53 -19.59 20.28 -12.47
CA ILE A 53 -18.52 19.31 -12.27
C ILE A 53 -17.58 19.86 -11.19
N SER A 54 -17.47 19.15 -10.07
CA SER A 54 -16.56 19.46 -8.98
C SER A 54 -15.34 18.54 -9.02
N LYS A 55 -14.14 19.12 -8.92
CA LYS A 55 -12.87 18.36 -8.86
C LYS A 55 -12.47 18.11 -7.42
N ILE A 56 -12.31 16.85 -7.04
CA ILE A 56 -11.92 16.44 -5.69
C ILE A 56 -10.41 16.11 -5.69
N PRO A 57 -9.58 16.81 -4.88
CA PRO A 57 -8.13 16.61 -4.86
C PRO A 57 -7.67 15.38 -4.06
N GLY A 58 -8.59 14.60 -3.47
CA GLY A 58 -8.27 13.44 -2.62
C GLY A 58 -7.32 12.45 -3.29
N LYS A 59 -6.19 12.15 -2.65
CA LYS A 59 -5.18 11.18 -3.11
C LYS A 59 -4.92 10.05 -2.09
N ASN A 60 -5.69 10.05 -1.02
CA ASN A 60 -5.70 9.01 0.00
C ASN A 60 -6.26 7.71 -0.57
N GLY A 61 -5.82 6.61 0.03
CA GLY A 61 -6.26 5.28 -0.35
C GLY A 61 -5.83 4.21 0.64
N THR A 62 -6.21 2.98 0.33
CA THR A 62 -5.87 1.79 1.08
C THR A 62 -4.93 0.91 0.26
N LEU A 63 -3.98 0.29 0.93
CA LEU A 63 -3.06 -0.69 0.37
C LEU A 63 -3.23 -2.01 1.13
N ALA A 64 -3.56 -3.09 0.43
CA ALA A 64 -3.58 -4.43 1.01
C ALA A 64 -2.46 -5.27 0.40
N VAL A 65 -1.53 -5.71 1.26
CA VAL A 65 -0.34 -6.49 0.89
C VAL A 65 -0.45 -7.88 1.51
N THR A 66 -0.52 -8.90 0.66
CA THR A 66 -0.55 -10.30 1.07
C THR A 66 0.83 -10.91 0.89
N MET A 67 1.31 -11.63 1.90
CA MET A 67 2.65 -12.25 1.91
C MET A 67 2.66 -13.52 2.74
N GLN A 68 3.67 -14.38 2.55
CA GLN A 68 3.82 -15.58 3.38
C GLN A 68 4.10 -15.22 4.84
N GLN A 69 3.49 -15.94 5.79
CA GLN A 69 3.69 -15.68 7.22
C GLN A 69 5.16 -15.81 7.65
N THR A 70 5.94 -16.67 6.98
CA THR A 70 7.37 -16.88 7.24
C THR A 70 8.28 -15.84 6.58
N SER A 71 7.74 -14.94 5.75
CA SER A 71 8.52 -13.96 5.02
C SER A 71 9.23 -12.96 5.95
N GLU A 72 10.43 -12.54 5.55
CA GLU A 72 11.16 -11.47 6.24
C GLU A 72 10.39 -10.15 6.21
N LEU A 73 9.60 -9.90 5.15
CA LEU A 73 8.73 -8.73 5.04
C LEU A 73 7.66 -8.72 6.15
N ASN A 74 7.02 -9.85 6.44
CA ASN A 74 6.06 -9.94 7.54
C ASN A 74 6.72 -9.73 8.90
N LYS A 75 7.95 -10.21 9.11
CA LYS A 75 8.72 -9.94 10.34
C LYS A 75 9.05 -8.45 10.47
N TYR A 76 9.41 -7.79 9.38
CA TYR A 76 9.63 -6.35 9.35
C TYR A 76 8.34 -5.57 9.68
N LEU A 77 7.22 -5.89 9.04
CA LEU A 77 5.94 -5.20 9.29
C LEU A 77 5.45 -5.37 10.72
N LEU A 78 5.67 -6.53 11.35
CA LEU A 78 5.44 -6.70 12.78
C LEU A 78 6.29 -5.76 13.64
N ARG A 79 7.59 -5.68 13.36
CA ARG A 79 8.51 -4.80 14.10
C ARG A 79 8.12 -3.35 13.91
N TRP A 80 7.75 -2.97 12.69
CA TRP A 80 7.24 -1.64 12.38
C TRP A 80 5.95 -1.35 13.15
N TYR A 81 4.97 -2.26 13.13
CA TYR A 81 3.72 -2.12 13.90
C TYR A 81 3.99 -1.91 15.40
N ASN A 82 4.80 -2.77 16.01
CA ASN A 82 5.15 -2.66 17.43
C ASN A 82 5.91 -1.36 17.74
N TYR A 83 6.72 -0.85 16.81
CA TYR A 83 7.40 0.42 16.98
C TYR A 83 6.43 1.60 16.93
N VAL A 84 5.55 1.65 15.93
CA VAL A 84 4.61 2.77 15.78
C VAL A 84 3.52 2.79 16.86
N ASP A 85 3.20 1.64 17.45
CA ASP A 85 2.24 1.53 18.57
C ASP A 85 2.74 2.22 19.86
N VAL A 86 4.05 2.18 20.11
CA VAL A 86 4.66 2.82 21.28
C VAL A 86 5.29 4.19 20.98
N ALA A 87 5.55 4.49 19.70
CA ALA A 87 6.16 5.74 19.28
C ALA A 87 5.17 6.90 19.32
N ASN A 88 5.72 8.13 19.23
CA ASN A 88 4.91 9.33 19.14
C ASN A 88 4.04 9.32 17.87
N SER A 89 2.89 9.98 17.92
CA SER A 89 1.96 10.08 16.77
C SER A 89 2.60 10.67 15.51
N SER A 90 3.71 11.41 15.65
CA SER A 90 4.49 11.92 14.52
C SER A 90 5.25 10.85 13.76
N GLU A 91 5.59 9.71 14.36
CA GLU A 91 6.23 8.56 13.69
C GLU A 91 5.21 7.65 13.01
N PHE A 92 3.95 7.65 13.46
CA PHE A 92 2.92 6.72 13.01
C PHE A 92 2.68 6.76 11.49
N ALA A 93 2.74 7.95 10.88
CA ALA A 93 2.52 8.17 9.45
C ALA A 93 3.81 8.48 8.67
N LYS A 94 4.99 8.06 9.14
CA LYS A 94 6.27 8.31 8.43
C LYS A 94 6.67 7.22 7.44
N MET A 95 5.90 6.13 7.34
CA MET A 95 6.23 5.07 6.40
C MET A 95 5.93 5.52 4.96
N VAL A 96 6.86 5.19 4.06
CA VAL A 96 6.73 5.36 2.62
C VAL A 96 6.84 3.99 1.96
N ILE A 97 5.92 3.71 1.05
CA ILE A 97 5.94 2.48 0.24
C ILE A 97 6.11 2.87 -1.22
N SER A 98 7.03 2.20 -1.92
CA SER A 98 7.18 2.33 -3.36
C SER A 98 7.01 0.97 -4.03
N ILE A 99 6.15 0.91 -5.03
CA ILE A 99 5.89 -0.27 -5.86
C ILE A 99 6.38 0.09 -7.26
N LYS A 100 7.35 -0.66 -7.76
CA LYS A 100 7.94 -0.45 -9.08
C LYS A 100 7.76 -1.68 -9.93
N SER A 101 7.18 -1.52 -11.12
CA SER A 101 7.13 -2.56 -12.14
C SER A 101 8.19 -2.25 -13.20
N ASN A 102 9.29 -3.01 -13.23
CA ASN A 102 10.38 -2.72 -14.17
C ASN A 102 9.96 -2.93 -15.64
N ASN A 103 9.00 -3.81 -15.91
CA ASN A 103 8.59 -4.18 -17.25
C ASN A 103 7.56 -3.18 -17.85
N LEU A 104 6.68 -2.64 -17.00
CA LEU A 104 5.72 -1.60 -17.42
C LEU A 104 6.30 -0.18 -17.34
N GLY A 105 7.31 0.04 -16.50
CA GLY A 105 7.85 1.37 -16.23
C GLY A 105 7.06 2.14 -15.15
N ASP A 106 5.97 1.57 -14.65
CA ASP A 106 5.10 2.20 -13.66
C ASP A 106 5.73 2.22 -12.26
N ILE A 107 5.59 3.36 -11.58
CA ILE A 107 5.97 3.54 -10.19
C ILE A 107 4.79 4.10 -9.39
N THR A 108 4.32 3.33 -8.40
CA THR A 108 3.36 3.80 -7.41
C THR A 108 4.08 4.12 -6.11
N THR A 109 3.98 5.36 -5.65
CA THR A 109 4.52 5.82 -4.36
C THR A 109 3.39 6.18 -3.42
N CYS A 110 3.37 5.55 -2.26
CA CYS A 110 2.44 5.81 -1.17
C CYS A 110 3.19 6.49 -0.02
N THR A 111 2.76 7.67 0.40
CA THR A 111 3.32 8.41 1.53
C THR A 111 2.28 8.54 2.64
N GLY A 112 2.76 8.74 3.87
CA GLY A 112 1.85 8.80 5.01
C GLY A 112 1.26 7.44 5.37
N VAL A 113 2.00 6.35 5.16
CA VAL A 113 1.45 5.00 5.31
C VAL A 113 1.31 4.64 6.78
N THR A 114 0.12 4.15 7.15
CA THR A 114 -0.29 3.78 8.50
C THR A 114 -0.94 2.39 8.50
N PRO A 115 -0.80 1.61 9.59
CA PRO A 115 -1.49 0.33 9.70
C PRO A 115 -2.95 0.56 10.10
N GLN A 116 -3.91 -0.12 9.45
CA GLN A 116 -5.31 -0.10 9.89
C GLN A 116 -5.52 -0.93 11.16
N LYS A 117 -4.91 -2.11 11.17
CA LYS A 117 -4.94 -3.06 12.28
C LYS A 117 -3.74 -3.99 12.20
N LEU A 118 -3.48 -4.71 13.29
CA LEU A 118 -2.59 -5.86 13.26
C LEU A 118 -3.15 -6.89 12.28
N ALA A 119 -2.30 -7.43 11.41
CA ALA A 119 -2.73 -8.42 10.43
C ALA A 119 -3.28 -9.68 11.12
N ASP A 120 -4.43 -10.16 10.64
CA ASP A 120 -5.06 -11.36 11.18
C ASP A 120 -4.15 -12.57 10.91
N ARG A 121 -3.91 -13.38 11.94
CA ARG A 121 -3.08 -14.58 11.84
C ARG A 121 -3.86 -15.81 12.27
N SER A 122 -3.92 -16.78 11.37
CA SER A 122 -4.34 -18.14 11.71
C SER A 122 -3.10 -19.03 11.85
N TYR A 123 -3.05 -19.83 12.90
CA TYR A 123 -2.02 -20.84 13.11
C TYR A 123 -2.57 -22.19 12.64
N GLN A 124 -2.11 -22.66 11.49
CA GLN A 124 -2.52 -23.93 10.88
C GLN A 124 -1.29 -24.80 10.61
N ALA A 125 -1.51 -26.09 10.34
CA ALA A 125 -0.44 -27.06 10.09
C ALA A 125 0.41 -26.78 8.84
N GLN A 126 -0.07 -25.92 7.93
CA GLN A 126 0.65 -25.50 6.72
C GLN A 126 0.87 -23.98 6.74
N GLY A 127 2.00 -23.52 6.21
CA GLY A 127 2.30 -22.10 6.07
C GLY A 127 1.22 -21.36 5.28
N GLN A 128 0.61 -20.34 5.89
CA GLN A 128 -0.44 -19.54 5.28
C GLN A 128 0.08 -18.15 4.90
N GLN A 129 -0.69 -17.50 4.03
CA GLN A 129 -0.51 -16.09 3.74
C GLN A 129 -1.13 -15.21 4.83
N VAL A 130 -0.56 -14.03 5.00
CA VAL A 130 -1.01 -12.97 5.91
C VAL A 130 -1.23 -11.71 5.07
N THR A 131 -2.36 -11.04 5.29
CA THR A 131 -2.71 -9.79 4.61
C THR A 131 -2.58 -8.62 5.57
N TRP A 132 -1.77 -7.65 5.20
CA TRP A 132 -1.60 -6.38 5.91
C TRP A 132 -2.41 -5.30 5.21
N ASN A 133 -3.40 -4.75 5.92
CA ASN A 133 -4.20 -3.64 5.44
C ASN A 133 -3.62 -2.33 5.97
N LEU A 134 -3.21 -1.47 5.04
CA LEU A 134 -2.54 -0.21 5.30
C LEU A 134 -3.35 0.93 4.67
N MET A 135 -3.23 2.13 5.21
CA MET A 135 -3.78 3.35 4.64
C MET A 135 -2.66 4.29 4.29
N ALA A 136 -2.76 4.92 3.13
CA ALA A 136 -1.83 5.95 2.69
C ALA A 136 -2.56 7.30 2.63
N ALA A 137 -1.91 8.35 3.13
CA ALA A 137 -2.42 9.70 3.05
C ALA A 137 -2.38 10.24 1.60
N GLU A 138 -1.34 9.86 0.85
CA GLU A 138 -1.20 10.22 -0.55
C GLU A 138 -0.61 9.05 -1.34
N ILE A 139 -1.28 8.71 -2.44
CA ILE A 139 -0.85 7.74 -3.44
C ILE A 139 -0.64 8.50 -4.74
N THR A 140 0.55 8.35 -5.31
CA THR A 140 0.93 8.92 -6.60
C THR A 140 1.46 7.82 -7.50
N GLU A 141 0.93 7.75 -8.72
CA GLU A 141 1.32 6.82 -9.77
C GLU A 141 1.97 7.63 -10.90
N SER A 142 3.11 7.17 -11.39
CA SER A 142 3.90 7.84 -12.44
C SER A 142 4.49 6.86 -13.43
#